data_AF-A0A9R0I0V8-F1
#
_entry.id   AF-A0A9R0I0V8-F1
#
_cell.length_a   1.000
_cell.length_b   1.000
_cell.length_c   1.000
_cell.angle_alpha   90.00
_cell.angle_beta   90.00
_cell.angle_gamma   90.00
#
_symmetry.space_group_name_H-M   'P 1'
#
loop_
_entity.id
_entity.type
_entity.pdbx_description
1 polymer ?
#
loop_
_entity_poly.entity_id
_entity_poly.type
_entity_poly.pdbx_seq_one_letter_code
_entity_poly.pdbx_strand_id
1 'polypeptide(L)'
;MQALKESNPGTVVEWCTLASNEDPSVHIFLRVFWAFKPSIDGFKHCRPLITIDGTHLYGKYKGTLLIAMGTDANSQLFPLAFAIVESENGESWNWFMKYIRHLVTQREGLCVISDRHAGILQTMNGVNSGWEEPRAHHPFCTRHLASNVNTQFKNAYVKNLFGKAADARQRKKFDYYLGIIGELNVEAHKYLMDISSHRWSIHHDGGFRYGVKTTNMSEAFNGVMKGARCLPITALVRMTFYRVNSYFVTRRGWGKRRIEEGHDFIEKATTTIEMNMAKSGAHEVQAFDHEMGLFEVTTGRGGM
;
A
#
# COMPACT_ATOMS: atom_id res chain seq x y z
N MET A 1 -26.98 2.97 -2.12
CA MET A 1 -26.15 2.09 -1.26
C MET A 1 -26.94 0.94 -0.66
N GLN A 2 -28.19 1.13 -0.26
CA GLN A 2 -29.05 0.06 0.27
C GLN A 2 -29.11 -1.18 -0.65
N ALA A 3 -29.36 -0.97 -1.95
CA ALA A 3 -29.32 -2.05 -2.96
C ALA A 3 -27.96 -2.80 -3.04
N LEU A 4 -26.84 -2.18 -2.67
CA LEU A 4 -25.54 -2.88 -2.59
C LEU A 4 -25.46 -3.78 -1.35
N LYS A 5 -26.01 -3.34 -0.22
CA LYS A 5 -26.08 -4.14 1.01
C LYS A 5 -27.02 -5.34 0.84
N GLU A 6 -28.14 -5.14 0.14
CA GLU A 6 -29.11 -6.20 -0.16
C GLU A 6 -28.55 -7.21 -1.16
N SER A 7 -27.90 -6.75 -2.23
CA SER A 7 -27.31 -7.65 -3.24
C SER A 7 -26.04 -8.35 -2.76
N ASN A 8 -25.30 -7.76 -1.82
CA ASN A 8 -24.09 -8.35 -1.22
C ASN A 8 -24.13 -8.25 0.31
N PRO A 9 -24.87 -9.16 0.98
CA PRO A 9 -24.98 -9.18 2.44
C PRO A 9 -23.61 -9.18 3.13
N GLY A 10 -23.46 -8.34 4.15
CA GLY A 10 -22.18 -8.11 4.84
C GLY A 10 -21.31 -7.01 4.23
N THR A 11 -21.72 -6.40 3.11
CA THR A 11 -21.09 -5.17 2.62
C THR A 11 -21.29 -4.06 3.64
N VAL A 12 -20.18 -3.45 4.04
CA VAL A 12 -20.17 -2.36 5.02
C VAL A 12 -20.36 -1.05 4.27
N VAL A 13 -21.27 -0.20 4.76
CA VAL A 13 -21.48 1.16 4.27
C VAL A 13 -21.77 2.05 5.46
N GLU A 14 -20.97 3.10 5.63
CA GLU A 14 -21.08 4.04 6.73
C GLU A 14 -21.22 5.45 6.17
N TRP A 15 -22.27 6.14 6.59
CA TRP A 15 -22.58 7.51 6.15
C TRP A 15 -22.25 8.50 7.24
N CYS A 16 -21.77 9.67 6.83
CA CYS A 16 -21.67 10.84 7.67
C CYS A 16 -22.44 11.98 7.00
N THR A 17 -23.46 12.48 7.69
CA THR A 17 -24.32 13.57 7.24
C THR A 17 -24.42 14.63 8.32
N LEU A 18 -24.63 15.87 7.89
CA LEU A 18 -24.95 16.99 8.78
C LEU A 18 -26.44 17.32 8.62
N ALA A 19 -27.11 17.69 9.71
CA ALA A 19 -28.43 18.28 9.61
C ALA A 19 -28.30 19.69 9.00
N SER A 20 -29.24 20.08 8.15
CA SER A 20 -29.30 21.46 7.67
C SER A 20 -29.66 22.39 8.81
N ASN A 21 -29.05 23.57 8.83
CA ASN A 21 -29.37 24.62 9.80
C ASN A 21 -30.77 25.21 9.58
N GLU A 22 -31.30 25.10 8.35
CA GLU A 22 -32.62 25.66 7.97
C GLU A 22 -33.76 24.67 8.22
N ASP A 23 -33.51 23.38 8.03
CA ASP A 23 -34.49 22.31 8.23
C ASP A 23 -33.78 21.04 8.73
N PRO A 24 -33.96 20.65 10.01
CA PRO A 24 -33.34 19.45 10.57
C PRO A 24 -33.72 18.13 9.86
N SER A 25 -34.81 18.11 9.10
CA SER A 25 -35.21 16.94 8.30
C SER A 25 -34.39 16.79 7.01
N VAL A 26 -33.68 17.84 6.60
CA VAL A 26 -32.77 17.82 5.45
C VAL A 26 -31.37 17.43 5.92
N HIS A 27 -30.83 16.38 5.29
CA HIS A 27 -29.48 15.91 5.56
C HIS A 27 -28.52 16.28 4.43
N ILE A 28 -27.44 16.96 4.79
CA ILE A 28 -26.35 17.34 3.91
C ILE A 28 -25.31 16.22 3.94
N PHE A 29 -24.98 15.69 2.76
CA PHE A 29 -23.93 14.70 2.60
C PHE A 29 -22.56 15.27 2.98
N LEU A 30 -21.81 14.56 3.84
CA LEU A 30 -20.43 14.91 4.19
C LEU A 30 -19.45 13.83 3.75
N ARG A 31 -19.63 12.58 4.22
CA ARG A 31 -18.74 11.45 3.91
C ARG A 31 -19.53 10.16 3.68
N VAL A 32 -18.97 9.26 2.87
CA VAL A 32 -19.43 7.86 2.81
C VAL A 32 -18.25 6.93 2.69
N PHE A 33 -18.26 5.87 3.48
CA PHE A 33 -17.29 4.78 3.47
C PHE A 33 -17.99 3.53 2.97
N TRP A 34 -17.30 2.70 2.20
CA TRP A 34 -17.78 1.37 1.88
C TRP A 34 -16.64 0.36 1.67
N ALA A 35 -16.93 -0.89 2.02
CA ALA A 35 -16.09 -2.04 1.75
C ALA A 35 -16.97 -3.23 1.39
N PHE A 36 -16.69 -3.86 0.25
CA PHE A 36 -17.50 -4.98 -0.24
C PHE A 36 -17.22 -6.25 0.56
N LYS A 37 -18.24 -7.05 0.87
CA LYS A 37 -18.06 -8.29 1.64
C LYS A 37 -16.98 -9.23 1.08
N PRO A 38 -16.90 -9.48 -0.25
CA PRO A 38 -15.83 -10.31 -0.81
C PRO A 38 -14.43 -9.73 -0.59
N SER A 39 -14.28 -8.40 -0.58
CA SER A 39 -13.00 -7.74 -0.26
C SER A 39 -12.63 -7.96 1.21
N ILE A 40 -13.58 -7.77 2.13
CA ILE A 40 -13.37 -7.99 3.57
C ILE A 40 -12.94 -9.44 3.83
N ASP A 41 -13.68 -10.40 3.27
CA ASP A 41 -13.40 -11.83 3.48
C ASP A 41 -12.10 -12.28 2.81
N GLY A 42 -11.81 -11.76 1.62
CA GLY A 42 -10.64 -12.14 0.84
C GLY A 42 -9.34 -11.56 1.40
N PHE A 43 -9.38 -10.41 2.09
CA PHE A 43 -8.18 -9.74 2.57
C PHE A 43 -7.38 -10.57 3.60
N LYS A 44 -8.03 -11.44 4.37
CA LYS A 44 -7.32 -12.34 5.30
C LYS A 44 -6.36 -13.30 4.59
N HIS A 45 -6.58 -13.56 3.30
CA HIS A 45 -5.71 -14.39 2.45
C HIS A 45 -4.66 -13.57 1.68
N CYS A 46 -4.72 -12.24 1.77
CA CYS A 46 -3.70 -11.35 1.22
C CYS A 46 -2.50 -11.22 2.15
N ARG A 47 -1.42 -10.62 1.66
CA ARG A 47 -0.30 -10.18 2.50
C ARG A 47 -0.86 -9.22 3.57
N PRO A 48 -0.32 -9.17 4.79
CA PRO A 48 -0.73 -8.22 5.84
C PRO A 48 -0.23 -6.81 5.50
N LEU A 49 -0.63 -6.30 4.35
CA LEU A 49 -0.15 -5.06 3.80
C LEU A 49 -1.28 -4.39 3.03
N ILE A 50 -1.46 -3.10 3.32
CA ILE A 50 -2.31 -2.21 2.55
C ILE A 50 -1.53 -1.00 2.07
N THR A 51 -1.87 -0.51 0.87
CA THR A 51 -1.50 0.82 0.40
C THR A 51 -2.71 1.72 0.49
N ILE A 52 -2.52 2.94 0.98
CA ILE A 52 -3.59 3.97 1.00
C ILE A 52 -3.17 5.17 0.16
N ASP A 53 -4.15 5.78 -0.51
CA ASP A 53 -3.94 6.97 -1.33
C ASP A 53 -5.24 7.76 -1.46
N GLY A 54 -5.11 9.05 -1.72
CA GLY A 54 -6.21 9.98 -1.95
C GLY A 54 -6.18 10.53 -3.37
N THR A 55 -7.35 10.76 -3.96
CA THR A 55 -7.43 11.43 -5.25
C THR A 55 -8.59 12.41 -5.32
N HIS A 56 -8.34 13.62 -5.80
CA HIS A 56 -9.35 14.65 -5.92
C HIS A 56 -10.44 14.27 -6.92
N LEU A 57 -11.70 14.48 -6.52
CA LEU A 57 -12.85 14.43 -7.39
C LEU A 57 -12.96 15.72 -8.20
N TYR A 58 -13.53 15.60 -9.39
CA TYR A 58 -13.74 16.68 -10.34
C TYR A 58 -15.24 16.87 -10.62
N GLY A 59 -15.60 18.00 -11.22
CA GLY A 59 -16.99 18.30 -11.57
C GLY A 59 -17.74 19.06 -10.46
N LYS A 60 -19.07 18.90 -10.42
CA LYS A 60 -19.95 19.70 -9.54
C LYS A 60 -19.73 19.41 -8.05
N TYR A 61 -19.45 18.15 -7.72
CA TYR A 61 -19.22 17.70 -6.35
C TYR A 61 -17.71 17.59 -6.14
N LYS A 62 -17.14 18.57 -5.46
CA LYS A 62 -15.75 18.53 -5.00
C LYS A 62 -15.59 17.49 -3.89
N GLY A 63 -14.35 17.12 -3.60
CA GLY A 63 -14.01 16.19 -2.53
C GLY A 63 -12.80 15.34 -2.89
N THR A 64 -12.54 14.34 -2.07
CA THR A 64 -11.48 13.37 -2.28
C THR A 64 -12.04 11.96 -2.19
N LEU A 65 -11.65 11.10 -3.13
CA LEU A 65 -11.81 9.66 -3.04
C LEU A 65 -10.57 9.06 -2.35
N LEU A 66 -10.75 8.52 -1.16
CA LEU A 66 -9.73 7.75 -0.44
C LEU A 66 -9.86 6.28 -0.80
N ILE A 67 -8.73 5.60 -1.00
CA ILE A 67 -8.70 4.21 -1.44
C ILE A 67 -7.68 3.42 -0.61
N ALA A 68 -8.10 2.26 -0.12
CA ALA A 68 -7.25 1.24 0.46
C ALA A 68 -7.18 0.02 -0.48
N MET A 69 -5.96 -0.43 -0.75
CA MET A 69 -5.68 -1.58 -1.58
C MET A 69 -4.82 -2.57 -0.80
N GLY A 70 -5.17 -3.84 -0.79
CA GLY A 70 -4.29 -4.92 -0.37
C GLY A 70 -3.42 -5.44 -1.51
N THR A 71 -2.52 -6.35 -1.16
CA THR A 71 -1.70 -7.13 -2.10
C THR A 71 -1.85 -8.60 -1.82
N ASP A 72 -2.25 -9.40 -2.81
CA ASP A 72 -2.30 -10.85 -2.64
C ASP A 72 -0.92 -11.53 -2.75
N ALA A 73 -0.92 -12.85 -2.60
CA ALA A 73 0.28 -13.67 -2.73
C ALA A 73 1.00 -13.50 -4.08
N ASN A 74 0.26 -13.24 -5.16
CA ASN A 74 0.75 -13.06 -6.53
C ASN A 74 1.21 -11.62 -6.82
N SER A 75 1.33 -10.78 -5.79
CA SER A 75 1.68 -9.36 -5.94
C SER A 75 0.71 -8.57 -6.81
N GLN A 76 -0.53 -9.05 -6.94
CA GLN A 76 -1.59 -8.36 -7.69
C GLN A 76 -2.41 -7.47 -6.76
N LEU A 77 -3.10 -6.50 -7.36
CA LEU A 77 -3.94 -5.54 -6.67
C LEU A 77 -5.12 -6.25 -6.00
N PHE A 78 -5.46 -5.84 -4.79
CA PHE A 78 -6.67 -6.32 -4.11
C PHE A 78 -7.47 -5.14 -3.56
N PRO A 79 -8.49 -4.64 -4.29
CA PRO A 79 -9.30 -3.52 -3.81
C PRO A 79 -9.99 -3.84 -2.49
N LEU A 80 -9.75 -3.01 -1.46
CA LEU A 80 -10.19 -3.32 -0.10
C LEU A 80 -11.35 -2.43 0.36
N ALA A 81 -11.12 -1.12 0.42
CA ALA A 81 -12.09 -0.17 0.95
C ALA A 81 -11.96 1.21 0.29
N PHE A 82 -13.03 1.98 0.34
CA PHE A 82 -13.14 3.28 -0.32
C PHE A 82 -13.88 4.27 0.57
N ALA A 83 -13.58 5.55 0.43
CA ALA A 83 -14.39 6.61 1.01
C ALA A 83 -14.43 7.85 0.13
N ILE A 84 -15.55 8.56 0.15
CA ILE A 84 -15.64 9.94 -0.33
C ILE A 84 -15.67 10.83 0.89
N VAL A 85 -14.78 11.83 0.88
CA VAL A 85 -14.62 12.81 1.95
C VAL A 85 -14.52 14.22 1.38
N GLU A 86 -14.70 15.23 2.24
CA GLU A 86 -14.66 16.63 1.85
C GLU A 86 -13.28 17.10 1.39
N SER A 87 -12.20 16.59 1.99
CA SER A 87 -10.81 16.89 1.60
C SER A 87 -9.81 15.94 2.26
N GLU A 88 -8.55 15.99 1.83
CA GLU A 88 -7.47 15.29 2.52
C GLU A 88 -7.07 16.07 3.77
N ASN A 89 -7.70 15.74 4.89
CA ASN A 89 -7.41 16.32 6.19
C ASN A 89 -7.34 15.23 7.27
N GLY A 90 -6.88 15.61 8.46
CA GLY A 90 -6.71 14.68 9.59
C GLY A 90 -7.99 13.96 10.00
N GLU A 91 -9.12 14.67 10.05
CA GLU A 91 -10.41 14.07 10.42
C GLU A 91 -10.89 13.05 9.38
N SER A 92 -10.75 13.39 8.10
CA SER A 92 -11.10 12.51 6.98
C SER A 92 -10.27 11.23 6.97
N TRP A 93 -8.96 11.35 7.18
CA TRP A 93 -8.06 10.19 7.28
C TRP A 93 -8.34 9.35 8.53
N ASN A 94 -8.55 9.99 9.68
CA ASN A 94 -8.90 9.30 10.92
C ASN A 94 -10.20 8.51 10.74
N TRP A 95 -11.22 9.15 10.19
CA TRP A 95 -12.52 8.53 9.91
C TRP A 95 -12.40 7.32 8.96
N PHE A 96 -11.63 7.45 7.88
CA PHE A 96 -11.39 6.36 6.93
C PHE A 96 -10.64 5.18 7.58
N MET A 97 -9.53 5.46 8.26
CA MET A 97 -8.69 4.45 8.87
C MET A 97 -9.37 3.78 10.07
N LYS A 98 -10.19 4.52 10.83
CA LYS A 98 -11.03 3.97 11.90
C LYS A 98 -11.95 2.88 11.35
N TYR A 99 -12.66 3.13 10.25
CA TYR A 99 -13.55 2.12 9.68
C TYR A 99 -12.83 0.93 9.07
N ILE A 100 -11.66 1.14 8.45
CA ILE A 100 -10.83 0.00 8.03
C ILE A 100 -10.48 -0.88 9.25
N ARG A 101 -10.04 -0.27 10.36
CA ARG A 101 -9.60 -1.01 11.54
C ARG A 101 -10.74 -1.77 12.22
N HIS A 102 -11.91 -1.15 12.35
CA HIS A 102 -13.03 -1.74 13.09
C HIS A 102 -13.94 -2.62 12.25
N LEU A 103 -14.13 -2.33 10.96
CA LEU A 103 -15.13 -3.00 10.12
C LEU A 103 -14.54 -3.85 9.01
N VAL A 104 -13.26 -3.65 8.65
CA VAL A 104 -12.63 -4.38 7.54
C VAL A 104 -11.58 -5.37 8.03
N THR A 105 -10.70 -4.98 8.95
CA THR A 105 -9.64 -5.88 9.42
C THR A 105 -9.10 -5.53 10.80
N GLN A 106 -9.11 -6.53 11.69
CA GLN A 106 -8.49 -6.50 13.01
C GLN A 106 -7.15 -7.26 13.03
N ARG A 107 -6.58 -7.56 11.86
CA ARG A 107 -5.31 -8.28 11.75
C ARG A 107 -4.19 -7.45 12.39
N GLU A 108 -3.39 -8.06 13.25
CA GLU A 108 -2.22 -7.42 13.85
C GLU A 108 -0.99 -7.50 12.94
N GLY A 109 -0.03 -6.60 13.13
CA GLY A 109 1.19 -6.51 12.32
C GLY A 109 0.93 -6.05 10.89
N LEU A 110 -0.12 -5.26 10.65
CA LEU A 110 -0.42 -4.74 9.32
C LEU A 110 0.60 -3.69 8.88
N CYS A 111 1.12 -3.83 7.67
CA CYS A 111 1.94 -2.82 7.03
C CYS A 111 1.06 -1.85 6.23
N VAL A 112 1.07 -0.57 6.60
CA VAL A 112 0.34 0.49 5.90
C VAL A 112 1.33 1.35 5.15
N ILE A 113 1.37 1.25 3.82
CA ILE A 113 2.21 2.11 2.99
C ILE A 113 1.38 3.30 2.50
N SER A 114 1.85 4.50 2.78
CA SER A 114 1.19 5.73 2.33
C SER A 114 2.21 6.80 1.91
N ASP A 115 1.73 7.93 1.40
CA ASP A 115 2.52 9.15 1.39
C ASP A 115 2.75 9.71 2.81
N ARG A 116 3.34 10.91 2.90
CA ARG A 116 3.60 11.63 4.17
C ARG A 116 2.61 12.78 4.40
N HIS A 117 1.39 12.69 3.91
CA HIS A 117 0.38 13.72 4.12
C HIS A 117 0.13 13.90 5.63
N ALA A 118 0.06 15.15 6.10
CA ALA A 118 -0.01 15.47 7.53
C ALA A 118 -1.21 14.81 8.22
N GLY A 119 -2.36 14.74 7.53
CA GLY A 119 -3.55 14.06 8.05
C GLY A 119 -3.38 12.54 8.24
N ILE A 120 -2.57 11.88 7.39
CA ILE A 120 -2.24 10.46 7.56
C ILE A 120 -1.32 10.30 8.76
N LEU A 121 -0.27 11.12 8.85
CA LEU A 121 0.67 11.06 9.98
C LEU A 121 -0.04 11.26 11.33
N GLN A 122 -0.98 12.22 11.41
CA GLN A 122 -1.80 12.44 12.60
C GLN A 122 -2.63 11.19 12.95
N THR A 123 -3.20 10.53 11.95
CA THR A 123 -4.03 9.33 12.14
C THR A 123 -3.19 8.14 12.61
N MET A 124 -2.05 7.89 11.97
CA MET A 124 -1.19 6.75 12.25
C MET A 124 -0.43 6.88 13.59
N ASN A 125 -0.15 8.11 14.01
CA ASN A 125 0.49 8.39 15.31
C ASN A 125 -0.53 8.72 16.42
N GLY A 126 -1.83 8.63 16.14
CA GLY A 126 -2.87 8.91 17.11
C GLY A 126 -2.92 7.85 18.20
N VAL A 127 -3.02 8.30 19.46
CA VAL A 127 -3.12 7.42 20.64
C VAL A 127 -4.39 6.57 20.53
N ASN A 128 -4.26 5.26 20.75
CA ASN A 128 -5.37 4.30 20.66
C ASN A 128 -6.04 4.27 19.27
N SER A 129 -5.34 4.71 18.22
CA SER A 129 -5.83 4.61 16.83
C SER A 129 -5.98 3.16 16.37
N GLY A 130 -5.31 2.22 17.05
CA GLY A 130 -5.18 0.84 16.64
C GLY A 130 -4.19 0.63 15.49
N TRP A 131 -3.57 1.71 14.99
CA TRP A 131 -2.57 1.72 13.92
C TRP A 131 -1.13 1.97 14.42
N GLU A 132 -0.97 2.07 15.73
CA GLU A 132 0.32 2.19 16.40
C GLU A 132 1.07 0.84 16.47
N GLU A 133 2.39 0.86 16.64
CA GLU A 133 3.17 -0.36 16.83
C GLU A 133 2.86 -1.01 18.19
N PRO A 134 2.83 -2.36 18.29
CA PRO A 134 3.18 -3.36 17.27
C PRO A 134 2.00 -3.78 16.36
N ARG A 135 0.85 -3.10 16.49
CA ARG A 135 -0.39 -3.48 15.83
C ARG A 135 -0.39 -3.19 14.33
N ALA A 136 0.27 -2.11 13.93
CA ALA A 136 0.57 -1.82 12.54
C ALA A 136 1.92 -1.11 12.41
N HIS A 137 2.56 -1.28 11.25
CA HIS A 137 3.77 -0.57 10.84
C HIS A 137 3.40 0.42 9.75
N HIS A 138 3.97 1.63 9.80
CA HIS A 138 3.63 2.71 8.87
C HIS A 138 4.83 3.17 8.03
N PRO A 139 5.31 2.35 7.08
CA PRO A 139 6.33 2.78 6.13
C PRO A 139 5.81 3.80 5.10
N PHE A 140 6.67 4.73 4.72
CA PHE A 140 6.39 5.73 3.69
C PHE A 140 6.70 5.21 2.30
N CYS A 141 5.83 5.53 1.35
CA CYS A 141 6.03 5.29 -0.07
C CYS A 141 7.36 5.92 -0.53
N THR A 142 8.28 5.08 -1.02
CA THR A 142 9.61 5.53 -1.46
C THR A 142 9.53 6.46 -2.67
N ARG A 143 8.54 6.27 -3.56
CA ARG A 143 8.29 7.16 -4.70
C ARG A 143 7.91 8.56 -4.24
N HIS A 144 6.98 8.67 -3.30
CA HIS A 144 6.56 9.96 -2.74
C HIS A 144 7.70 10.62 -1.96
N LEU A 145 8.45 9.85 -1.16
CA LEU A 145 9.60 10.40 -0.44
C LEU A 145 10.70 10.87 -1.40
N ALA A 146 10.99 10.13 -2.47
CA ALA A 146 11.90 10.57 -3.53
C ALA A 146 11.41 11.85 -4.22
N SER A 147 10.10 11.98 -4.44
CA SER A 147 9.52 13.21 -4.98
C SER A 147 9.75 14.39 -4.03
N ASN A 148 9.55 14.20 -2.72
CA ASN A 148 9.79 15.23 -1.71
C ASN A 148 11.26 15.66 -1.67
N VAL A 149 12.19 14.70 -1.69
CA VAL A 149 13.64 14.97 -1.81
C VAL A 149 13.93 15.83 -3.04
N ASN A 150 13.36 15.47 -4.20
CA ASN A 150 13.56 16.25 -5.42
C ASN A 150 12.95 17.64 -5.35
N THR A 151 11.77 17.80 -4.76
CA THR A 151 11.12 19.11 -4.61
C THR A 151 11.92 20.02 -3.67
N GLN A 152 12.44 19.46 -2.57
CA GLN A 152 13.15 20.22 -1.55
C GLN A 152 14.56 20.63 -2.00
N PHE A 153 15.32 19.70 -2.58
CA PHE A 153 16.73 19.93 -2.94
C PHE A 153 16.94 20.22 -4.42
N LYS A 154 15.90 20.09 -5.25
CA LYS A 154 15.92 20.33 -6.71
C LYS A 154 17.05 19.58 -7.43
N ASN A 155 17.36 18.37 -6.95
CA ASN A 155 18.49 17.58 -7.45
C ASN A 155 18.04 16.15 -7.79
N ALA A 156 17.92 15.88 -9.09
CA ALA A 156 17.52 14.58 -9.61
C ALA A 156 18.55 13.47 -9.32
N TYR A 157 19.83 13.81 -9.21
CA TYR A 157 20.88 12.85 -8.89
C TYR A 157 20.77 12.38 -7.43
N VAL A 158 20.57 13.31 -6.49
CA VAL A 158 20.31 12.99 -5.07
C VAL A 158 19.03 12.15 -4.94
N LYS A 159 17.95 12.50 -5.66
CA LYS A 159 16.73 11.69 -5.73
C LYS A 159 17.03 10.24 -6.17
N ASN A 160 17.85 10.06 -7.20
CA ASN A 160 18.19 8.74 -7.72
C ASN A 160 19.06 7.94 -6.74
N LEU A 161 20.01 8.59 -6.08
CA LEU A 161 20.81 7.97 -5.01
C LEU A 161 19.94 7.54 -3.82
N PHE A 162 18.98 8.39 -3.42
CA PHE A 162 18.01 8.04 -2.40
C PHE A 162 17.21 6.78 -2.81
N GLY A 163 16.73 6.72 -4.06
CA GLY A 163 16.05 5.53 -4.57
C GLY A 163 16.90 4.26 -4.45
N LYS A 164 18.20 4.35 -4.77
CA LYS A 164 19.15 3.23 -4.61
C LYS A 164 19.38 2.86 -3.13
N ALA A 165 19.47 3.86 -2.25
CA ALA A 165 19.59 3.64 -0.81
C ALA A 165 18.35 2.94 -0.24
N ALA A 166 17.15 3.43 -0.58
CA ALA A 166 15.89 2.85 -0.14
C ALA A 166 15.72 1.39 -0.60
N ASP A 167 16.22 1.07 -1.80
CA ASP A 167 16.16 -0.27 -2.41
C ASP A 167 17.27 -1.22 -1.94
N ALA A 168 18.27 -0.71 -1.23
CA ALA A 168 19.39 -1.51 -0.77
C ALA A 168 18.91 -2.57 0.23
N ARG A 169 19.28 -3.82 -0.02
CA ARG A 169 19.00 -4.96 0.88
C ARG A 169 20.14 -5.28 1.84
N GLN A 170 21.30 -4.66 1.60
CA GLN A 170 22.53 -4.90 2.36
C GLN A 170 22.98 -3.59 2.99
N ARG A 171 23.36 -3.65 4.27
CA ARG A 171 23.90 -2.51 5.02
C ARG A 171 25.00 -1.76 4.27
N LYS A 172 25.98 -2.50 3.74
CA LYS A 172 27.11 -1.91 2.99
C LYS A 172 26.66 -1.06 1.79
N LYS A 173 25.62 -1.49 1.05
CA LYS A 173 25.09 -0.72 -0.10
C LYS A 173 24.27 0.48 0.36
N PHE A 174 23.51 0.31 1.44
CA PHE A 174 22.73 1.38 2.06
C PHE A 174 23.64 2.53 2.51
N ASP A 175 24.65 2.20 3.33
CA ASP A 175 25.63 3.16 3.86
C ASP A 175 26.42 3.84 2.73
N TYR A 176 26.80 3.08 1.69
CA TYR A 176 27.48 3.63 0.51
C TYR A 176 26.68 4.73 -0.20
N TYR A 177 25.39 4.47 -0.49
CA TYR A 177 24.57 5.47 -1.17
C TYR A 177 24.26 6.69 -0.30
N LEU A 178 24.04 6.49 1.01
CA LEU A 178 23.88 7.60 1.95
C LEU A 178 25.15 8.44 2.08
N GLY A 179 26.34 7.81 2.11
CA GLY A 179 27.62 8.51 2.14
C GLY A 179 27.78 9.47 0.95
N ILE A 180 27.50 8.97 -0.27
CA ILE A 180 27.54 9.82 -1.48
C ILE A 180 26.53 10.96 -1.40
N ILE A 181 25.33 10.72 -0.87
CA ILE A 181 24.35 11.82 -0.67
C ILE A 181 24.91 12.87 0.29
N GLY A 182 25.54 12.45 1.39
CA GLY A 182 26.14 13.37 2.36
C GLY A 182 27.29 14.20 1.80
N GLU A 183 28.13 13.61 0.95
CA GLU A 183 29.21 14.31 0.24
C GLU A 183 28.67 15.36 -0.75
N LEU A 184 27.55 15.07 -1.41
CA LEU A 184 26.94 15.96 -2.40
C LEU A 184 26.04 17.04 -1.79
N ASN A 185 25.33 16.70 -0.71
CA ASN A 185 24.33 17.55 -0.08
C ASN A 185 24.08 17.10 1.37
N VAL A 186 24.74 17.76 2.31
CA VAL A 186 24.70 17.46 3.75
C VAL A 186 23.27 17.62 4.30
N GLU A 187 22.52 18.60 3.81
CA GLU A 187 21.15 18.88 4.21
C GLU A 187 20.18 17.79 3.76
N ALA A 188 20.37 17.22 2.58
CA ALA A 188 19.60 16.09 2.08
C ALA A 188 19.88 14.82 2.88
N HIS A 189 21.15 14.58 3.22
CA HIS A 189 21.52 13.49 4.11
C HIS A 189 20.85 13.65 5.48
N LYS A 190 20.96 14.84 6.09
CA LYS A 190 20.32 15.14 7.38
C LYS A 190 18.80 14.93 7.31
N TYR A 191 18.14 15.47 6.29
CA TYR A 191 16.70 15.30 6.08
C TYR A 191 16.27 13.82 6.01
N LEU A 192 17.07 12.97 5.36
CA LEU A 192 16.78 11.54 5.27
C LEU A 192 17.01 10.81 6.59
N MET A 193 18.03 11.21 7.36
CA MET A 193 18.35 10.62 8.66
C MET A 193 17.39 11.06 9.77
N ASP A 194 16.79 12.25 9.65
CA ASP A 194 15.71 12.72 10.54
C ASP A 194 14.45 11.84 10.41
N ILE A 195 14.31 11.13 9.28
CA ILE A 195 13.25 10.14 9.07
C ILE A 195 13.81 8.76 9.41
N SER A 196 13.24 8.12 10.44
CA SER A 196 13.70 6.79 10.85
C SER A 196 13.75 5.81 9.66
N SER A 197 14.89 5.13 9.50
CA SER A 197 15.21 4.34 8.32
C SER A 197 14.24 3.18 8.07
N HIS A 198 13.65 2.60 9.13
CA HIS A 198 12.60 1.57 9.01
C HIS A 198 11.37 2.07 8.22
N ARG A 199 11.11 3.38 8.20
CA ARG A 199 10.00 3.98 7.47
C ARG A 199 10.21 3.94 5.95
N TRP A 200 11.44 3.88 5.44
CA TRP A 200 11.68 4.05 4.00
C TRP A 200 12.70 3.08 3.37
N SER A 201 13.56 2.43 4.15
CA SER A 201 14.58 1.52 3.67
C SER A 201 14.13 0.06 3.76
N ILE A 202 14.36 -0.73 2.70
CA ILE A 202 14.11 -2.17 2.71
C ILE A 202 15.04 -2.89 3.70
N HIS A 203 16.31 -2.47 3.81
CA HIS A 203 17.25 -3.13 4.71
C HIS A 203 16.79 -3.07 6.19
N HIS A 204 16.06 -2.01 6.57
CA HIS A 204 15.60 -1.77 7.93
C HIS A 204 14.11 -2.07 8.15
N ASP A 205 13.41 -2.66 7.18
CA ASP A 205 11.94 -2.79 7.24
C ASP A 205 11.42 -4.00 8.03
N GLY A 206 12.31 -4.83 8.58
CA GLY A 206 11.94 -6.04 9.32
C GLY A 206 11.15 -7.07 8.50
N GLY A 207 11.10 -6.94 7.17
CA GLY A 207 10.29 -7.76 6.27
C GLY A 207 8.82 -7.32 6.15
N PHE A 208 8.37 -6.30 6.90
CA PHE A 208 6.96 -5.89 6.95
C PHE A 208 6.43 -5.36 5.63
N ARG A 209 7.30 -4.88 4.74
CA ARG A 209 6.87 -4.34 3.42
C ARG A 209 6.58 -5.43 2.40
N TYR A 210 7.00 -6.68 2.64
CA TYR A 210 6.87 -7.78 1.68
C TYR A 210 7.36 -7.44 0.26
N GLY A 211 8.38 -6.57 0.17
CA GLY A 211 8.93 -6.06 -1.10
C GLY A 211 8.10 -4.96 -1.80
N VAL A 212 6.97 -4.53 -1.23
CA VAL A 212 6.16 -3.41 -1.72
C VAL A 212 6.75 -2.10 -1.21
N LYS A 213 7.12 -1.21 -2.12
CA LYS A 213 7.88 0.00 -1.77
C LYS A 213 7.07 1.28 -1.96
N THR A 214 6.03 1.18 -2.80
CA THR A 214 5.29 2.33 -3.31
C THR A 214 3.79 2.11 -3.18
N THR A 215 3.05 3.20 -3.25
CA THR A 215 1.60 3.27 -3.41
C THR A 215 1.14 3.06 -4.85
N ASN A 216 2.00 2.54 -5.75
CA ASN A 216 1.67 2.33 -7.16
C ASN A 216 0.36 1.54 -7.34
N MET A 217 0.03 0.69 -6.37
CA MET A 217 -1.20 -0.09 -6.38
C MET A 217 -2.46 0.77 -6.25
N SER A 218 -2.49 1.66 -5.26
CA SER A 218 -3.55 2.65 -5.09
C SER A 218 -3.56 3.67 -6.24
N GLU A 219 -2.38 4.10 -6.71
CA GLU A 219 -2.25 5.03 -7.84
C GLU A 219 -2.75 4.42 -9.16
N ALA A 220 -2.48 3.14 -9.42
CA ALA A 220 -2.98 2.43 -10.60
C ALA A 220 -4.51 2.35 -10.58
N PHE A 221 -5.11 2.06 -9.42
CA PHE A 221 -6.56 2.05 -9.27
C PHE A 221 -7.16 3.47 -9.38
N ASN A 222 -6.48 4.48 -8.85
CA ASN A 222 -6.83 5.90 -9.08
C ASN A 222 -6.85 6.23 -10.59
N GLY A 223 -5.91 5.68 -11.35
CA GLY A 223 -5.88 5.74 -12.81
C GLY A 223 -7.11 5.11 -13.48
N VAL A 224 -7.54 3.92 -13.03
CA VAL A 224 -8.77 3.26 -13.50
C VAL A 224 -10.01 4.13 -13.22
N MET A 225 -10.01 4.83 -12.08
CA MET A 225 -11.10 5.70 -11.68
C MET A 225 -11.04 7.09 -12.32
N LYS A 226 -10.01 7.41 -13.12
CA LYS A 226 -9.77 8.78 -13.63
C LYS A 226 -10.99 9.41 -14.31
N GLY A 227 -11.67 8.67 -15.19
CA GLY A 227 -12.89 9.14 -15.87
C GLY A 227 -14.12 9.19 -14.96
N ALA A 228 -14.15 8.41 -13.89
CA ALA A 228 -15.24 8.39 -12.92
C ALA A 228 -15.17 9.54 -11.90
N ARG A 229 -14.01 10.20 -11.78
CA ARG A 229 -13.82 11.32 -10.84
C ARG A 229 -14.71 12.53 -11.14
N CYS A 230 -15.20 12.68 -12.37
CA CYS A 230 -16.11 13.75 -12.77
C CYS A 230 -17.61 13.40 -12.61
N LEU A 231 -17.92 12.17 -12.23
CA LEU A 231 -19.30 11.65 -12.21
C LEU A 231 -19.99 11.96 -10.87
N PRO A 232 -21.34 11.95 -10.84
CA PRO A 232 -22.08 11.98 -9.59
C PRO A 232 -21.64 10.86 -8.64
N ILE A 233 -21.69 11.11 -7.33
CA ILE A 233 -21.25 10.17 -6.28
C ILE A 233 -21.87 8.77 -6.47
N THR A 234 -23.16 8.70 -6.79
CA THR A 234 -23.85 7.43 -7.02
C THR A 234 -23.28 6.65 -8.21
N ALA A 235 -22.90 7.34 -9.29
CA ALA A 235 -22.26 6.73 -10.45
C ALA A 235 -20.82 6.30 -10.14
N LEU A 236 -20.08 7.07 -9.35
CA LEU A 236 -18.74 6.69 -8.89
C LEU A 236 -18.78 5.41 -8.06
N VAL A 237 -19.69 5.31 -7.09
CA VAL A 237 -19.82 4.10 -6.26
C VAL A 237 -20.32 2.89 -7.08
N ARG A 238 -21.21 3.10 -8.06
CA ARG A 238 -21.58 2.04 -9.01
C ARG A 238 -20.37 1.58 -9.82
N MET A 239 -19.52 2.50 -10.28
CA MET A 239 -18.30 2.17 -11.03
C MET A 239 -17.34 1.35 -10.18
N THR A 240 -17.13 1.69 -8.89
CA THR A 240 -16.27 0.88 -8.02
C THR A 240 -16.81 -0.54 -7.87
N PHE A 241 -18.12 -0.70 -7.70
CA PHE A 241 -18.75 -2.03 -7.66
C PHE A 241 -18.47 -2.83 -8.94
N TYR A 242 -18.81 -2.29 -10.13
CA TYR A 242 -18.64 -3.03 -11.38
C TYR A 242 -17.18 -3.35 -11.69
N ARG A 243 -16.25 -2.42 -11.43
CA ARG A 243 -14.82 -2.64 -11.64
C ARG A 243 -14.26 -3.70 -10.71
N VAL A 244 -14.57 -3.64 -9.42
CA VAL A 244 -14.11 -4.63 -8.44
C VAL A 244 -14.71 -6.00 -8.72
N ASN A 245 -16.01 -6.07 -9.02
CA ASN A 245 -16.68 -7.32 -9.35
C ASN A 245 -16.09 -7.99 -10.61
N SER A 246 -15.96 -7.23 -11.70
CA SER A 246 -15.34 -7.73 -12.94
C SER A 246 -13.92 -8.24 -12.70
N TYR A 247 -13.15 -7.51 -11.89
CA TYR A 247 -11.79 -7.88 -11.52
C TYR A 247 -11.75 -9.22 -10.74
N PHE A 248 -12.59 -9.37 -9.71
CA PHE A 248 -12.63 -10.60 -8.92
C PHE A 248 -13.16 -11.80 -9.69
N VAL A 249 -14.18 -11.63 -10.54
CA VAL A 249 -14.70 -12.71 -11.40
C VAL A 249 -13.61 -13.23 -12.34
N THR A 250 -12.87 -12.31 -12.99
CA THR A 250 -11.76 -12.67 -13.88
C THR A 250 -10.69 -13.47 -13.13
N ARG A 251 -10.29 -12.99 -11.94
CA ARG A 251 -9.24 -13.61 -11.14
C ARG A 251 -9.65 -14.94 -10.53
N ARG A 252 -10.92 -15.11 -10.17
CA ARG A 252 -11.49 -16.40 -9.78
C ARG A 252 -11.32 -17.42 -10.91
N GLY A 253 -11.57 -17.01 -12.16
CA GLY A 253 -11.36 -17.86 -13.33
C GLY A 253 -9.89 -18.27 -13.50
N TRP A 254 -8.95 -17.35 -13.32
CA TRP A 254 -7.52 -17.67 -13.35
C TRP A 254 -7.10 -18.63 -12.25
N GLY A 255 -7.55 -18.38 -11.01
CA GLY A 255 -7.27 -19.28 -9.88
C GLY A 255 -7.83 -20.68 -10.10
N LYS A 256 -9.06 -20.80 -10.63
CA LYS A 256 -9.67 -22.10 -10.92
C LYS A 256 -8.88 -22.88 -11.98
N ARG A 257 -8.53 -22.26 -13.10
CA ARG A 257 -7.74 -22.90 -14.16
C ARG A 257 -6.40 -23.41 -13.63
N ARG A 258 -5.74 -22.60 -12.80
CA ARG A 258 -4.45 -22.97 -12.22
C ARG A 258 -4.53 -24.20 -11.32
N ILE A 259 -5.63 -24.34 -10.57
CA ILE A 259 -5.93 -25.53 -9.77
C ILE A 259 -6.22 -26.74 -10.68
N GLU A 260 -6.99 -26.54 -11.75
CA GLU A 260 -7.30 -27.59 -12.75
C GLU A 260 -6.06 -28.08 -13.49
N GLU A 261 -5.08 -27.21 -13.71
CA GLU A 261 -3.75 -27.52 -14.29
C GLU A 261 -2.81 -28.24 -13.30
N GLY A 262 -3.23 -28.43 -12.03
CA GLY A 262 -2.46 -29.16 -11.02
C GLY A 262 -1.29 -28.38 -10.42
N HIS A 263 -1.29 -27.05 -10.50
CA HIS A 263 -0.25 -26.24 -9.87
C HIS A 263 -0.49 -26.05 -8.36
N ASP A 264 0.51 -26.40 -7.55
CA ASP A 264 0.48 -26.23 -6.09
C ASP A 264 0.59 -24.77 -5.63
N PHE A 265 1.30 -23.94 -6.42
CA PHE A 265 1.61 -22.56 -6.07
C PHE A 265 1.12 -21.57 -7.12
N ILE A 266 0.86 -20.34 -6.67
CA ILE A 266 0.63 -19.17 -7.53
C ILE A 266 1.84 -18.84 -8.40
N GLU A 267 1.60 -18.22 -9.56
CA GLU A 267 2.61 -17.98 -10.59
C GLU A 267 3.87 -17.30 -10.07
N LYS A 268 3.69 -16.22 -9.31
CA LYS A 268 4.79 -15.48 -8.73
C LYS A 268 5.67 -16.33 -7.82
N ALA A 269 5.09 -17.25 -7.06
CA ALA A 269 5.84 -18.13 -6.17
C ALA A 269 6.61 -19.17 -6.99
N THR A 270 5.95 -19.83 -7.95
CA THR A 270 6.58 -20.77 -8.89
C THR A 270 7.78 -20.13 -9.59
N THR A 271 7.58 -18.98 -10.24
CA THR A 271 8.65 -18.28 -10.96
C THR A 271 9.76 -17.82 -10.02
N THR A 272 9.44 -17.40 -8.78
CA THR A 272 10.47 -16.99 -7.81
C THR A 272 11.31 -18.18 -7.37
N ILE A 273 10.70 -19.34 -7.14
CA ILE A 273 11.40 -20.59 -6.79
C ILE A 273 12.34 -20.97 -7.95
N GLU A 274 11.82 -21.03 -9.18
CA GLU A 274 12.60 -21.38 -10.37
C GLU A 274 13.78 -20.42 -10.59
N MET A 275 13.55 -19.11 -10.49
CA MET A 275 14.62 -18.11 -10.60
C MET A 275 15.68 -18.27 -9.52
N ASN A 276 15.28 -18.56 -8.28
CA ASN A 276 16.22 -18.77 -7.19
C ASN A 276 17.02 -20.07 -7.37
N MET A 277 16.40 -21.15 -7.85
CA MET A 277 17.07 -22.41 -8.15
C MET A 277 18.08 -22.26 -9.29
N ALA A 278 17.70 -21.57 -10.37
CA ALA A 278 18.62 -21.26 -11.46
C ALA A 278 19.81 -20.43 -10.98
N LYS A 279 19.54 -19.41 -10.15
CA LYS A 279 20.59 -18.54 -9.60
C LYS A 279 21.51 -19.28 -8.63
N SER A 280 20.99 -20.20 -7.81
CA SER A 280 21.81 -20.97 -6.87
C SER A 280 22.85 -21.85 -7.56
N GLY A 281 22.60 -22.29 -8.80
CA GLY A 281 23.59 -23.02 -9.59
C GLY A 281 24.86 -22.23 -9.91
N ALA A 282 24.82 -20.90 -9.79
CA ALA A 282 25.99 -20.03 -9.97
C ALA A 282 26.64 -19.62 -8.64
N HIS A 283 26.24 -20.20 -7.51
CA HIS A 283 26.81 -19.89 -6.20
C HIS A 283 27.67 -21.06 -5.73
N GLU A 284 28.84 -20.75 -5.20
CA GLU A 284 29.71 -21.73 -4.56
C GLU A 284 29.60 -21.55 -3.05
N VAL A 285 29.40 -22.67 -2.34
CA VAL A 285 29.29 -22.68 -0.88
C VAL A 285 30.45 -23.51 -0.34
N GLN A 286 31.34 -22.87 0.40
CA GLN A 286 32.46 -23.52 1.07
C GLN A 286 32.19 -23.55 2.57
N ALA A 287 32.33 -24.72 3.19
CA ALA A 287 32.26 -24.80 4.64
C ALA A 287 33.51 -24.15 5.23
N PHE A 288 33.31 -23.08 5.99
CA PHE A 288 34.39 -22.36 6.67
C PHE A 288 34.66 -22.99 8.05
N ASP A 289 33.59 -23.36 8.76
CA ASP A 289 33.65 -24.10 10.01
C ASP A 289 32.47 -25.08 10.10
N HIS A 290 32.78 -26.38 10.03
CA HIS A 290 31.76 -27.44 10.08
C HIS A 290 31.16 -27.63 11.48
N GLU A 291 31.88 -27.33 12.55
CA GLU A 291 31.38 -27.51 13.92
C GLU A 291 30.44 -26.38 14.32
N MET A 292 30.73 -25.15 13.87
CA MET A 292 29.86 -23.99 14.08
C MET A 292 28.76 -23.82 13.02
N GLY A 293 28.81 -24.58 11.92
CA GLY A 293 27.88 -24.43 10.80
C GLY A 293 28.07 -23.12 10.03
N LEU A 294 29.30 -22.61 9.95
CA LEU A 294 29.64 -21.40 9.20
C LEU A 294 30.04 -21.76 7.77
N PHE A 295 29.39 -21.10 6.81
CA PHE A 295 29.63 -21.29 5.39
C PHE A 295 29.99 -19.95 4.75
N GLU A 296 31.02 -19.96 3.91
CA GLU A 296 31.32 -18.89 2.98
C GLU A 296 30.55 -19.13 1.69
N VAL A 297 29.82 -18.11 1.22
CA VAL A 297 29.07 -18.18 -0.04
C VAL A 297 29.65 -17.20 -1.03
N THR A 298 30.30 -17.73 -2.06
CA THR A 298 30.79 -16.94 -3.18
C THR A 298 29.68 -16.81 -4.21
N THR A 299 29.13 -15.60 -4.33
CA THR A 299 28.05 -15.34 -5.30
C THR A 299 28.63 -15.15 -6.71
N GLY A 300 28.49 -16.13 -7.58
CA GLY A 300 28.75 -15.95 -9.01
C GLY A 300 27.69 -15.07 -9.69
N ARG A 301 28.10 -14.35 -10.73
CA ARG A 301 27.17 -13.64 -11.63
C ARG A 301 26.56 -14.67 -12.58
N GLY A 302 25.47 -15.32 -12.16
CA GLY A 302 24.70 -16.17 -13.07
C GLY A 302 24.24 -15.36 -14.29
N GLY A 303 24.42 -15.91 -15.50
CA GLY A 303 23.93 -15.30 -16.73
C GLY A 303 22.41 -15.13 -16.66
N MET A 304 21.93 -13.92 -16.98
CA MET A 304 20.54 -13.71 -17.38
C MET A 304 20.38 -14.09 -18.84
#